data_AF-A0A1Y3BPK0-F1
#
_entry.id   AF-A0A1Y3BPK0-F1
#
_cell.length_a   1.000
_cell.length_b   1.000
_cell.length_c   1.000
_cell.angle_alpha   90.00
_cell.angle_beta   90.00
_cell.angle_gamma   90.00
#
_symmetry.space_group_name_H-M   'P 1'
#
loop_
_entity.id
_entity.type
_entity.pdbx_description
1 polymer ?
#
loop_
_entity_poly.entity_id
_entity_poly.type
_entity_poly.pdbx_seq_one_letter_code
_entity_poly.pdbx_strand_id
1 'polypeptide(L)'
;MVLAKWDYLPSNLIELIVANFTDLRDVLSCMLLCKKWYYTLNDERSDIWRIFCQNNLSKAVLKSNVLSSLTSYKAKLRAYYYSWDSNECSRNIYIKPNGFTLHRNPVAQSTDAAKGKIGFLTGRHCWEVCWDGPLGTVAVVGIATKEANVQAQGYIALIGSNAHSWGWNLVENHLVHDGHCIGSYP
;
A
#
# COMPACT_ATOMS: atom_id res chain seq x y z
N MET A 1 36.01 -0.34 28.18
CA MET A 1 34.73 0.00 27.54
C MET A 1 33.84 -1.23 27.65
N VAL A 2 32.87 -1.24 28.57
CA VAL A 2 31.93 -2.37 28.69
C VAL A 2 31.07 -2.35 27.43
N LEU A 3 31.21 -3.34 26.56
CA LEU A 3 30.28 -3.54 25.45
C LEU A 3 28.89 -3.65 26.07
N ALA A 4 28.02 -2.67 25.81
CA ALA A 4 26.64 -2.74 26.23
C ALA A 4 26.06 -4.05 25.69
N LYS A 5 25.72 -4.98 26.59
CA LYS A 5 25.20 -6.27 26.18
C LYS A 5 23.70 -6.10 25.90
N TRP A 6 23.38 -5.56 24.73
CA TRP A 6 22.02 -5.26 24.28
C TRP A 6 21.08 -6.48 24.31
N ASP A 7 21.64 -7.70 24.28
CA ASP A 7 20.93 -8.97 24.44
C ASP A 7 20.29 -9.16 25.83
N TYR A 8 20.78 -8.48 26.86
CA TYR A 8 20.26 -8.63 28.23
C TYR A 8 19.16 -7.63 28.55
N LEU A 9 18.93 -6.63 27.70
CA LEU A 9 17.91 -5.61 27.94
C LEU A 9 16.51 -6.27 27.99
N PRO A 10 15.74 -6.11 29.07
CA PRO A 10 14.36 -6.62 29.15
C PRO A 10 13.47 -6.12 28.00
N SER A 11 12.53 -6.95 27.53
CA SER A 11 11.68 -6.62 26.38
C SER A 11 10.88 -5.32 26.55
N ASN A 12 10.39 -5.05 27.76
CA ASN A 12 9.67 -3.81 28.08
C ASN A 12 10.56 -2.56 27.94
N LEU A 13 11.88 -2.66 28.19
CA LEU A 13 12.80 -1.55 27.97
C LEU A 13 13.12 -1.37 26.49
N ILE A 14 13.22 -2.47 25.72
CA ILE A 14 13.34 -2.41 24.26
C ILE A 14 12.13 -1.68 23.65
N GLU A 15 10.92 -2.07 24.07
CA GLU A 15 9.68 -1.43 23.61
C GLU A 15 9.61 0.04 24.02
N LEU A 16 10.03 0.39 25.25
CA LEU A 16 10.06 1.78 25.72
C LEU A 16 11.01 2.65 24.88
N ILE A 17 12.19 2.13 24.52
CA ILE A 17 13.14 2.84 23.64
C ILE A 17 12.47 3.11 22.30
N VAL A 18 11.89 2.09 21.68
CA VAL A 18 11.31 2.16 20.34
C VAL A 18 10.01 2.96 20.29
N ALA A 19 9.24 3.00 21.37
CA ALA A 19 7.99 3.77 21.45
C ALA A 19 8.20 5.29 21.29
N ASN A 20 9.43 5.78 21.47
CA ASN A 20 9.79 7.18 21.26
C ASN A 20 10.22 7.50 19.81
N PHE A 21 10.33 6.49 18.95
CA PHE A 21 10.67 6.70 17.55
C PHE A 21 9.45 7.15 16.75
N THR A 22 9.69 7.99 15.75
CA THR A 22 8.66 8.45 14.81
C THR A 22 8.73 7.73 13.47
N ASP A 23 9.90 7.16 13.13
CA ASP A 23 10.17 6.49 11.86
C ASP A 23 10.27 4.97 12.02
N LEU A 24 9.54 4.23 11.18
CA LEU A 24 9.63 2.78 11.13
C LEU A 24 11.01 2.27 10.69
N ARG A 25 11.77 3.06 9.95
CA ARG A 25 13.14 2.69 9.52
C ARG A 25 14.07 2.51 10.72
N ASP A 26 13.88 3.28 11.78
CA ASP A 26 14.64 3.15 13.02
C ASP A 26 14.26 1.86 13.75
N VAL A 27 12.97 1.54 13.78
CA VAL A 27 12.47 0.25 14.32
C VAL A 27 13.07 -0.93 13.58
N LEU A 28 13.08 -0.89 12.25
CA LEU A 28 13.68 -1.93 11.41
C LEU A 28 15.18 -2.06 11.67
N SER A 29 15.90 -0.95 11.82
CA SER A 29 17.33 -0.97 12.15
C SER A 29 17.58 -1.64 13.50
N CYS A 30 16.74 -1.36 14.50
CA CYS A 30 16.78 -2.03 15.80
C CYS A 30 16.51 -3.54 15.73
N MET A 31 15.65 -3.99 14.81
CA MET A 31 15.40 -5.42 14.59
C MET A 31 16.63 -6.18 14.07
N LEU A 32 17.61 -5.48 13.49
CA LEU A 32 18.84 -6.09 12.96
C LEU A 32 19.94 -6.26 14.01
N LEU A 33 19.78 -5.72 15.23
CA LEU A 33 20.81 -5.77 16.26
C LEU A 33 21.11 -7.19 16.75
N CYS A 34 20.08 -7.94 17.13
CA CYS A 34 20.20 -9.32 17.59
C CYS A 34 18.85 -10.05 17.57
N LYS A 35 18.89 -11.38 17.81
CA LYS A 35 17.69 -12.23 17.86
C LYS A 35 16.64 -11.73 18.86
N LYS A 36 17.06 -11.26 20.04
CA LYS A 36 16.12 -10.80 21.06
C LYS A 36 15.35 -9.56 20.61
N TRP A 37 16.05 -8.57 20.07
CA TRP A 37 15.42 -7.36 19.53
C TRP A 37 14.53 -7.68 18.34
N TYR A 38 14.98 -8.56 17.44
CA TYR A 38 14.15 -9.06 16.35
C TYR A 38 12.85 -9.67 16.89
N TYR A 39 12.90 -10.64 17.81
CA TYR A 39 11.68 -11.30 18.29
C TYR A 39 10.77 -10.36 19.08
N THR A 40 11.31 -9.51 19.95
CA THR A 40 10.53 -8.54 20.72
C THR A 40 9.80 -7.57 19.80
N LEU A 41 10.50 -6.96 18.84
CA LEU A 41 9.89 -5.98 17.94
C LEU A 41 9.04 -6.65 16.86
N ASN A 42 9.35 -7.89 16.47
CA ASN A 42 8.54 -8.61 15.48
C ASN A 42 7.19 -9.11 16.05
N ASP A 43 7.01 -9.13 17.37
CA ASP A 43 5.75 -9.53 18.01
C ASP A 43 4.61 -8.57 17.65
N GLU A 44 3.64 -9.07 16.89
CA GLU A 44 2.47 -8.29 16.45
C GLU A 44 1.48 -7.97 17.57
N ARG A 45 1.62 -8.62 18.73
CA ARG A 45 0.83 -8.35 19.93
C ARG A 45 1.37 -7.18 20.74
N SER A 46 2.59 -6.71 20.43
CA SER A 46 3.23 -5.61 21.13
C SER A 46 2.47 -4.28 20.93
N ASP A 47 2.37 -3.51 22.00
CA ASP A 47 1.72 -2.21 22.01
C ASP A 47 2.46 -1.15 21.18
N ILE A 48 3.74 -1.38 20.83
CA ILE A 48 4.51 -0.48 19.95
C ILE A 48 3.79 -0.31 18.61
N TRP A 49 3.25 -1.40 18.04
CA TRP A 49 2.59 -1.36 16.75
C TRP A 49 1.28 -0.59 16.84
N ARG A 50 0.57 -0.67 17.98
CA ARG A 50 -0.60 0.15 18.25
C ARG A 50 -0.25 1.64 18.28
N ILE A 51 0.83 2.01 18.96
CA ILE A 51 1.30 3.41 19.05
C ILE A 51 1.63 3.94 17.66
N PHE A 52 2.50 3.26 16.90
CA PHE A 52 2.85 3.68 15.55
C PHE A 52 1.64 3.76 14.62
N CYS A 53 0.74 2.79 14.71
CA CYS A 53 -0.49 2.79 13.93
C CYS A 53 -1.38 3.98 14.27
N GLN A 54 -1.55 4.33 15.54
CA GLN A 54 -2.36 5.48 15.96
C GLN A 54 -1.71 6.83 15.64
N ASN A 55 -0.38 6.89 15.54
CA ASN A 55 0.35 8.08 15.13
C ASN A 55 0.24 8.35 13.62
N ASN A 56 0.08 7.30 12.80
CA ASN A 56 0.04 7.41 11.34
C ASN A 56 -1.37 7.32 10.74
N LEU A 57 -2.31 6.67 11.43
CA LEU A 57 -3.68 6.46 10.98
C LEU A 57 -4.69 7.12 11.91
N SER A 58 -5.66 7.82 11.32
CA SER A 58 -6.74 8.42 12.10
C SER A 58 -7.63 7.36 12.76
N LYS A 59 -8.22 7.70 13.91
CA LYS A 59 -9.17 6.83 14.62
C LYS A 59 -10.36 6.43 13.74
N ALA A 60 -10.76 7.28 12.79
CA ALA A 60 -11.84 6.98 11.86
C ALA A 60 -11.47 5.83 10.92
N VAL A 61 -10.24 5.81 10.39
CA VAL A 61 -9.77 4.72 9.53
C VAL A 61 -9.69 3.40 10.30
N LEU A 62 -9.13 3.43 11.52
CA LEU A 62 -8.98 2.23 12.34
C LEU A 62 -10.31 1.58 12.75
N LYS A 63 -11.39 2.38 12.81
CA LYS A 63 -12.76 1.92 13.09
C LYS A 63 -13.57 1.59 11.84
N SER A 64 -13.08 1.92 10.66
CA SER A 64 -13.78 1.70 9.40
C SER A 64 -13.60 0.28 8.88
N ASN A 65 -14.41 -0.10 7.89
CA ASN A 65 -14.37 -1.42 7.27
C ASN A 65 -13.15 -1.61 6.34
N VAL A 66 -12.40 -0.56 6.00
CA VAL A 66 -11.33 -0.63 4.99
C VAL A 66 -10.12 -1.49 5.43
N LEU A 67 -9.95 -1.68 6.75
CA LEU A 67 -8.89 -2.52 7.32
C LEU A 67 -9.45 -3.62 8.24
N SER A 68 -10.74 -3.96 8.07
CA SER A 68 -11.42 -4.91 8.95
C SER A 68 -10.89 -6.34 8.83
N SER A 69 -10.37 -6.70 7.65
CA SER A 69 -9.74 -8.01 7.39
C SER A 69 -8.38 -8.17 8.07
N LEU A 70 -7.76 -7.08 8.53
CA LEU A 70 -6.44 -7.09 9.15
C LEU A 70 -6.54 -7.15 10.68
N THR A 71 -5.96 -8.17 11.28
CA THR A 71 -6.09 -8.46 12.72
C THR A 71 -5.08 -7.72 13.60
N SER A 72 -3.89 -7.38 13.09
CA SER A 72 -2.84 -6.72 13.86
C SER A 72 -2.60 -5.26 13.46
N TYR A 73 -2.18 -4.43 14.42
CA TYR A 73 -1.79 -3.03 14.14
C TYR A 73 -0.59 -2.95 13.20
N LYS A 74 0.34 -3.92 13.27
CA LYS A 74 1.45 -4.03 12.34
C LYS A 74 0.98 -4.25 10.91
N ALA A 75 0.01 -5.15 10.69
CA ALA A 75 -0.58 -5.38 9.38
C ALA A 75 -1.33 -4.15 8.85
N LYS A 76 -2.11 -3.47 9.71
CA LYS A 76 -2.80 -2.21 9.36
C LYS A 76 -1.84 -1.11 8.96
N LEU A 77 -0.76 -0.95 9.72
CA LEU A 77 0.29 0.01 9.43
C LEU A 77 0.99 -0.33 8.12
N ARG A 78 1.35 -1.61 7.90
CA ARG A 78 1.90 -2.08 6.62
C ARG A 78 0.97 -1.71 5.46
N ALA A 79 -0.32 -2.01 5.56
CA ALA A 79 -1.29 -1.67 4.50
C ALA A 79 -1.29 -0.17 4.19
N TYR A 80 -1.19 0.71 5.20
CA TYR A 80 -1.12 2.15 5.01
C TYR A 80 0.12 2.62 4.23
N TYR A 81 1.27 2.00 4.47
CA TYR A 81 2.49 2.31 3.72
C TYR A 81 2.44 1.85 2.26
N TYR A 82 1.62 0.84 1.95
CA TYR A 82 1.37 0.36 0.58
C TYR A 82 0.08 0.93 -0.03
N SER A 83 -0.58 1.88 0.62
CA SER A 83 -1.80 2.51 0.10
C SER A 83 -1.50 3.42 -1.10
N TRP A 84 -2.52 4.06 -1.66
CA TRP A 84 -2.37 4.99 -2.79
C TRP A 84 -1.44 6.16 -2.46
N ASP A 85 -0.63 6.55 -3.45
CA ASP A 85 0.16 7.78 -3.39
C ASP A 85 -0.62 8.92 -4.04
N SER A 86 -0.82 10.01 -3.30
CA SER A 86 -1.46 11.22 -3.82
C SER A 86 -0.62 11.97 -4.86
N ASN A 87 0.68 11.67 -4.96
CA ASN A 87 1.57 12.28 -5.94
C ASN A 87 1.70 11.45 -7.22
N GLU A 88 1.27 10.17 -7.19
CA GLU A 88 1.35 9.26 -8.35
C GLU A 88 -0.05 8.93 -8.88
N CYS A 89 -0.89 9.95 -9.05
CA CYS A 89 -2.22 9.83 -9.63
C CYS A 89 -2.51 10.92 -10.67
N SER A 90 -3.46 10.67 -11.58
CA SER A 90 -3.99 11.69 -12.48
C SER A 90 -4.47 12.93 -11.71
N ARG A 91 -4.41 14.11 -12.33
CA ARG A 91 -5.00 15.35 -11.80
C ARG A 91 -6.50 15.27 -11.57
N ASN A 92 -7.19 14.33 -12.23
CA ASN A 92 -8.63 14.13 -12.08
C ASN A 92 -8.97 13.15 -10.95
N ILE A 93 -7.96 12.61 -10.27
CA ILE A 93 -8.10 11.74 -9.12
C ILE A 93 -7.66 12.49 -7.86
N TYR A 94 -8.39 12.29 -6.77
CA TYR A 94 -7.89 12.62 -5.45
C TYR A 94 -7.94 11.38 -4.55
N ILE A 95 -6.90 11.22 -3.73
CA ILE A 95 -6.87 10.19 -2.68
C ILE A 95 -7.55 10.77 -1.44
N LYS A 96 -8.55 10.06 -0.90
CA LYS A 96 -9.24 10.50 0.31
C LYS A 96 -8.26 10.55 1.49
N PRO A 97 -8.54 11.33 2.54
CA PRO A 97 -7.68 11.42 3.74
C PRO A 97 -7.40 10.08 4.44
N ASN A 98 -8.19 9.03 4.17
CA ASN A 98 -7.91 7.69 4.68
C ASN A 98 -6.71 7.01 4.00
N GLY A 99 -6.24 7.50 2.84
CA GLY A 99 -5.15 6.93 2.05
C GLY A 99 -5.50 5.68 1.23
N PHE A 100 -6.61 5.02 1.52
CA PHE A 100 -7.02 3.74 0.91
C PHE A 100 -8.07 3.89 -0.19
N THR A 101 -8.78 5.03 -0.23
CA THR A 101 -9.84 5.26 -1.20
C THR A 101 -9.41 6.30 -2.21
N LEU A 102 -9.41 5.88 -3.47
CA LEU A 102 -9.28 6.76 -4.62
C LEU A 102 -10.66 7.26 -5.03
N HIS A 103 -10.77 8.55 -5.38
CA HIS A 103 -11.96 9.11 -5.98
C HIS A 103 -11.59 9.80 -7.30
N ARG A 104 -12.34 9.49 -8.35
CA ARG A 104 -12.20 10.11 -9.67
C ARG A 104 -13.28 11.17 -9.87
N ASN A 105 -12.89 12.38 -10.22
CA ASN A 105 -13.81 13.46 -10.59
C ASN A 105 -14.52 13.15 -11.92
N PRO A 106 -15.77 13.61 -12.13
CA PRO A 106 -16.56 13.32 -13.33
C PRO A 106 -16.06 14.13 -14.54
N VAL A 107 -14.92 13.72 -15.11
CA VAL A 107 -14.31 14.34 -16.30
C VAL A 107 -14.60 13.49 -17.53
N ALA A 108 -15.20 14.10 -18.55
CA ALA A 108 -15.50 13.44 -19.81
C ALA A 108 -14.23 13.23 -20.65
N GLN A 109 -14.25 12.22 -21.53
CA GLN A 109 -13.17 11.94 -22.49
C GLN A 109 -11.77 11.87 -21.83
N SER A 110 -11.70 11.24 -20.65
CA SER A 110 -10.46 11.07 -19.89
C SER A 110 -10.42 9.70 -19.25
N THR A 111 -9.25 9.08 -19.27
CA THR A 111 -8.93 7.88 -18.49
C THR A 111 -7.86 8.26 -17.48
N ASP A 112 -8.05 7.81 -16.24
CA ASP A 112 -7.29 8.28 -15.08
C ASP A 112 -6.91 7.09 -14.22
N ALA A 113 -5.66 7.03 -13.78
CA ALA A 113 -5.10 5.97 -12.95
C ALA A 113 -4.35 6.55 -11.73
N ALA A 114 -4.05 5.69 -10.78
CA ALA A 114 -3.19 5.98 -9.63
C ALA A 114 -2.31 4.78 -9.31
N LYS A 115 -1.16 5.06 -8.67
CA LYS A 115 -0.21 4.05 -8.19
C LYS A 115 -0.14 4.04 -6.66
N GLY A 116 0.29 2.92 -6.10
CA GLY A 116 0.62 2.82 -4.68
C GLY A 116 1.94 3.54 -4.35
N LYS A 117 2.16 3.86 -3.06
CA LYS A 117 3.35 4.56 -2.56
C LYS A 117 4.67 3.80 -2.75
N ILE A 118 4.61 2.46 -2.70
CA ILE A 118 5.80 1.62 -2.68
C ILE A 118 5.73 0.60 -3.81
N GLY A 119 6.75 0.60 -4.66
CA GLY A 119 6.95 -0.42 -5.69
C GLY A 119 7.56 -1.70 -5.14
N PHE A 120 7.23 -2.83 -5.75
CA PHE A 120 7.74 -4.15 -5.37
C PHE A 120 8.93 -4.55 -6.24
N LEU A 121 9.98 -5.11 -5.64
CA LEU A 121 11.14 -5.64 -6.36
C LEU A 121 11.26 -7.16 -6.25
N THR A 122 10.97 -7.72 -5.08
CA THR A 122 11.10 -9.15 -4.80
C THR A 122 10.00 -9.62 -3.84
N GLY A 123 9.83 -10.93 -3.73
CA GLY A 123 8.87 -11.55 -2.81
C GLY A 123 7.47 -11.72 -3.41
N ARG A 124 6.53 -12.14 -2.56
CA ARG A 124 5.13 -12.35 -2.93
C ARG A 124 4.26 -11.32 -2.23
N HIS A 125 3.44 -10.62 -3.00
CA HIS A 125 2.57 -9.56 -2.52
C HIS A 125 1.15 -9.83 -2.96
N CYS A 126 0.20 -9.49 -2.10
CA CYS A 126 -1.23 -9.59 -2.36
C CYS A 126 -1.89 -8.35 -1.78
N TRP A 127 -2.86 -7.81 -2.50
CA TRP A 127 -3.69 -6.69 -2.07
C TRP A 127 -5.11 -6.91 -2.54
N GLU A 128 -6.05 -6.28 -1.85
CA GLU A 128 -7.47 -6.30 -2.19
C GLU A 128 -7.84 -4.99 -2.90
N VAL A 129 -8.67 -5.10 -3.94
CA VAL A 129 -9.25 -3.94 -4.63
C VAL A 129 -10.76 -4.03 -4.50
N CYS A 130 -11.35 -3.05 -3.80
CA CYS A 130 -12.80 -2.88 -3.74
C CYS A 130 -13.20 -1.75 -4.70
N TRP A 131 -14.12 -2.06 -5.61
CA TRP A 131 -14.63 -1.11 -6.60
C TRP A 131 -16.09 -0.78 -6.30
N ASP A 132 -16.33 0.40 -5.72
CA ASP A 132 -17.67 0.85 -5.37
C ASP A 132 -18.34 1.52 -6.59
N GLY A 133 -19.45 0.95 -7.05
CA GLY A 133 -20.25 1.46 -8.17
C GLY A 133 -20.04 0.70 -9.48
N PRO A 134 -20.67 1.14 -10.58
CA PRO A 134 -20.52 0.49 -11.87
C PRO A 134 -19.09 0.68 -12.40
N LEU A 135 -18.55 -0.36 -13.06
CA LEU A 135 -17.24 -0.30 -13.71
C LEU A 135 -17.18 0.75 -14.84
N GLY A 136 -18.33 1.09 -15.43
CA GLY A 136 -18.39 1.99 -16.57
C GLY A 136 -17.97 1.31 -17.87
N THR A 137 -17.39 2.07 -18.79
CA THR A 137 -16.94 1.56 -20.10
C THR A 137 -15.57 0.90 -20.04
N VAL A 138 -14.70 1.37 -19.15
CA VAL A 138 -13.34 0.84 -18.97
C VAL A 138 -12.98 0.86 -17.49
N ALA A 139 -12.65 -0.32 -16.97
CA ALA A 139 -12.15 -0.50 -15.61
C ALA A 139 -11.00 -1.49 -15.63
N VAL A 140 -9.79 -1.04 -15.28
CA VAL A 140 -8.59 -1.88 -15.34
C VAL A 140 -7.89 -1.85 -13.99
N VAL A 141 -7.51 -3.03 -13.49
CA VAL A 141 -6.65 -3.20 -12.32
C VAL A 141 -5.35 -3.86 -12.74
N GLY A 142 -4.25 -3.59 -12.06
CA GLY A 142 -2.98 -4.20 -12.47
C GLY A 142 -1.76 -3.65 -11.76
N ILE A 143 -0.63 -3.81 -12.42
CA ILE A 143 0.68 -3.34 -11.96
C ILE A 143 1.33 -2.47 -13.03
N ALA A 144 2.21 -1.58 -12.59
CA ALA A 144 2.89 -0.64 -13.47
C ALA A 144 4.28 -0.31 -12.93
N THR A 145 5.19 0.01 -13.84
CA THR A 145 6.47 0.64 -13.49
C THR A 145 6.27 2.12 -13.16
N LYS A 146 7.31 2.79 -12.68
CA LYS A 146 7.24 4.22 -12.36
C LYS A 146 6.95 5.08 -13.60
N GLU A 147 7.42 4.63 -14.76
CA GLU A 147 7.34 5.31 -16.05
C GLU A 147 5.94 5.26 -16.70
N ALA A 148 5.04 4.40 -16.20
CA ALA A 148 3.70 4.31 -16.74
C ALA A 148 2.90 5.60 -16.53
N ASN A 149 2.24 6.07 -17.59
CA ASN A 149 1.34 7.22 -17.56
C ASN A 149 0.14 6.96 -16.66
N VAL A 150 -0.27 8.00 -15.92
CA VAL A 150 -1.44 7.96 -15.03
C VAL A 150 -2.67 8.63 -15.63
N GLN A 151 -2.57 9.22 -16.81
CA GLN A 151 -3.69 9.90 -17.47
C GLN A 151 -3.59 9.73 -18.99
N ALA A 152 -4.74 9.59 -19.65
CA ALA A 152 -4.86 9.61 -21.11
C ALA A 152 -6.18 10.25 -21.55
N GLN A 153 -6.20 10.75 -22.79
CA GLN A 153 -7.41 11.27 -23.41
C GLN A 153 -8.28 10.13 -23.95
N GLY A 154 -9.60 10.28 -23.83
CA GLY A 154 -10.59 9.29 -24.23
C GLY A 154 -10.85 8.22 -23.17
N TYR A 155 -11.69 7.26 -23.52
CA TYR A 155 -12.01 6.08 -22.68
C TYR A 155 -11.21 4.89 -23.20
N ILE A 156 -10.06 4.62 -22.60
CA ILE A 156 -9.12 3.60 -23.06
C ILE A 156 -8.66 2.72 -21.90
N ALA A 157 -8.23 1.49 -22.18
CA ALA A 157 -7.56 0.64 -21.19
C ALA A 157 -6.12 1.13 -20.95
N LEU A 158 -5.97 2.19 -20.14
CA LEU A 158 -4.68 2.86 -19.90
C LEU A 158 -3.63 1.91 -19.27
N ILE A 159 -4.00 1.18 -18.23
CA ILE A 159 -3.12 0.16 -17.63
C ILE A 159 -3.05 -1.02 -18.62
N GLY A 160 -1.84 -1.36 -19.06
CA GLY A 160 -1.61 -2.34 -20.12
C GLY A 160 -1.52 -1.75 -21.53
N SER A 161 -1.72 -0.44 -21.72
CA SER A 161 -1.62 0.20 -23.05
C SER A 161 -0.20 0.35 -23.60
N ASN A 162 0.83 0.08 -22.78
CA ASN A 162 2.24 0.20 -23.14
C ASN A 162 3.08 -0.86 -22.41
N ALA A 163 4.37 -0.91 -22.74
CA ALA A 163 5.34 -1.82 -22.13
C ALA A 163 5.58 -1.59 -20.61
N HIS A 164 5.08 -0.50 -20.03
CA HIS A 164 5.31 -0.12 -18.63
C HIS A 164 4.21 -0.58 -17.67
N SER A 165 3.19 -1.29 -18.16
CA SER A 165 2.08 -1.74 -17.32
C SER A 165 1.45 -3.04 -17.81
N TRP A 166 0.83 -3.76 -16.88
CA TRP A 166 0.07 -4.99 -17.11
C TRP A 166 -1.26 -4.85 -16.41
N GLY A 167 -2.34 -5.01 -17.16
CA GLY A 167 -3.70 -4.77 -16.68
C GLY A 167 -4.62 -5.97 -16.88
N TRP A 168 -5.65 -6.03 -16.04
CA TRP A 168 -6.84 -6.85 -16.23
C TRP A 168 -8.02 -5.91 -16.39
N ASN A 169 -8.54 -5.82 -17.61
CA ASN A 169 -9.76 -5.09 -17.93
C ASN A 169 -10.96 -5.89 -17.42
N LEU A 170 -11.61 -5.38 -16.38
CA LEU A 170 -12.72 -6.02 -15.68
C LEU A 170 -14.03 -5.96 -16.47
N VAL A 171 -14.15 -5.05 -17.45
CA VAL A 171 -15.37 -4.93 -18.27
C VAL A 171 -15.40 -5.99 -19.35
N GLU A 172 -14.29 -6.17 -20.06
CA GLU A 172 -14.17 -7.14 -21.16
C GLU A 172 -13.59 -8.49 -20.73
N ASN A 173 -13.10 -8.57 -19.49
CA ASN A 173 -12.39 -9.72 -18.94
C ASN A 173 -11.10 -10.09 -19.69
N HIS A 174 -10.34 -9.06 -20.11
CA HIS A 174 -9.10 -9.23 -20.86
C HIS A 174 -7.87 -8.87 -20.04
N LEU A 175 -6.84 -9.70 -20.14
CA LEU A 175 -5.49 -9.35 -19.74
C LEU A 175 -4.86 -8.52 -20.86
N VAL A 176 -4.27 -7.37 -20.50
CA VAL A 176 -3.74 -6.39 -21.45
C VAL A 176 -2.29 -6.02 -21.12
N HIS A 177 -1.45 -5.98 -22.15
CA HIS A 177 -0.06 -5.51 -22.08
C HIS A 177 0.40 -5.03 -23.45
N ASP A 178 1.18 -3.95 -23.48
CA ASP A 178 1.68 -3.32 -24.70
C ASP A 178 0.59 -3.00 -25.74
N GLY A 179 -0.61 -2.65 -25.27
CA GLY A 179 -1.77 -2.36 -26.12
C GLY A 179 -2.46 -3.59 -26.70
N HIS A 180 -2.00 -4.80 -26.36
CA HIS A 180 -2.53 -6.05 -26.87
C HIS A 180 -3.30 -6.82 -25.79
N CYS A 181 -4.39 -7.47 -26.21
CA CYS A 181 -5.03 -8.50 -25.40
C CYS A 181 -4.16 -9.76 -25.43
N ILE A 182 -3.70 -10.20 -24.27
CA ILE A 182 -2.83 -11.37 -24.12
C ILE A 182 -3.58 -12.61 -23.58
N GLY A 183 -4.85 -12.46 -23.24
CA GLY A 183 -5.70 -13.55 -22.76
C GLY A 183 -6.86 -13.05 -21.89
N SER A 184 -7.47 -13.97 -21.15
CA SER A 184 -8.52 -13.68 -20.16
C SER A 184 -8.20 -14.37 -18.84
N TYR A 185 -8.75 -13.84 -17.75
CA TYR A 185 -8.67 -14.36 -16.39
C TYR A 185 -9.94 -13.93 -15.65
N PRO A 186 -10.58 -14.74 -14.81
CA PRO A 186 -10.15 -16.05 -14.32
C PRO A 186 -10.29 -17.16 -15.36
#